data_AF-A0A951VBW7-F1
#
_entry.id   AF-A0A951VBW7-F1
#
_cell.length_a   1.000
_cell.length_b   1.000
_cell.length_c   1.000
_cell.angle_alpha   90.00
_cell.angle_beta   90.00
_cell.angle_gamma   90.00
#
_symmetry.space_group_name_H-M   'P 1'
#
loop_
_entity.id
_entity.type
_entity.pdbx_description
1 polymer ?
#
loop_
_entity_poly.entity_id
_entity_poly.type
_entity_poly.pdbx_seq_one_letter_code
_entity_poly.pdbx_strand_id
1 'polypeptide(L)'
;PFALLAIFAPAVFRLVFTEEYLLAGRFLQVLSPWLFAVFLTSPLSFVPELFFHQKKAMIIDIVLLVLRFLALWAGIWQQNLWLSLWLFSGVSFVVVTYCLFWYLSLARRHKPAPMHSNETKT
;
A
#
# COMPACT_ATOMS: atom_id res chain seq x y z
N PRO A 1 14.82 3.03 0.41
CA PRO A 1 14.40 3.81 1.61
C PRO A 1 13.64 2.96 2.65
N PHE A 2 12.59 2.22 2.26
CA PHE A 2 11.76 1.46 3.20
C PHE A 2 12.49 0.30 3.92
N ALA A 3 13.42 -0.40 3.27
CA ALA A 3 14.23 -1.44 3.93
C ALA A 3 15.13 -0.87 5.05
N LEU A 4 15.64 0.35 4.83
CA LEU A 4 16.43 1.08 5.82
C LEU A 4 15.58 1.48 7.03
N LEU A 5 14.33 1.89 6.80
CA LEU A 5 13.35 2.16 7.85
C LEU A 5 12.93 0.87 8.58
N ALA A 6 12.70 -0.23 7.86
CA ALA A 6 12.29 -1.51 8.46
C ALA A 6 13.34 -2.10 9.41
N ILE A 7 14.62 -1.77 9.22
CA ILE A 7 15.72 -2.30 10.05
C ILE A 7 16.20 -1.26 11.06
N PHE A 8 16.33 0.01 10.64
CA PHE A 8 16.99 1.05 11.43
C PHE A 8 16.08 2.19 11.87
N ALA A 9 14.74 2.15 11.64
CA ALA A 9 13.86 3.25 12.02
C ALA A 9 14.01 3.71 13.48
N PRO A 10 14.06 2.83 14.50
CA PRO A 10 14.25 3.28 15.89
C PRO A 10 15.57 4.02 16.11
N ALA A 11 16.67 3.56 15.49
CA ALA A 11 17.98 4.17 15.61
C ALA A 11 18.07 5.52 14.88
N VAL A 12 17.47 5.61 13.69
CA VAL A 12 17.38 6.85 12.91
C VAL A 12 16.55 7.89 13.66
N PHE A 13 15.40 7.49 14.20
CA PHE A 13 14.53 8.42 14.95
C PHE A 13 15.18 8.88 16.24
N ARG A 14 15.86 8.00 16.97
CA ARG A 14 16.64 8.37 18.16
C ARG A 14 17.73 9.40 17.83
N LEU A 15 18.46 9.22 16.73
CA LEU A 15 19.56 10.09 16.33
C LEU A 15 19.08 11.46 15.81
N VAL A 16 17.96 11.51 15.09
CA VAL A 16 17.45 12.75 14.49
C VAL A 16 16.54 13.53 15.44
N PHE A 17 15.72 12.84 16.25
CA PHE A 17 14.65 13.45 17.04
C PHE A 17 14.82 13.32 18.56
N THR A 18 15.86 12.64 19.08
CA THR A 18 16.12 12.36 20.51
C THR A 18 15.41 11.07 21.02
N GLU A 19 15.80 10.58 22.20
CA GLU A 19 15.32 9.33 22.83
C GLU A 19 13.80 9.21 22.95
N GLU A 20 13.08 10.31 23.13
CA GLU A 20 11.63 10.32 23.32
C GLU A 20 10.87 9.77 22.10
N TYR A 21 11.47 9.80 20.92
CA TYR A 21 10.87 9.35 19.66
C TYR A 21 11.16 7.89 19.31
N LEU A 22 11.82 7.14 20.19
CA LEU A 22 12.13 5.72 19.96
C LEU A 22 10.85 4.89 19.77
N LEU A 23 9.77 5.23 20.49
CA LEU A 23 8.45 4.60 20.33
C LEU A 23 7.89 4.84 18.92
N ALA A 24 7.99 6.07 18.41
CA ALA A 24 7.54 6.41 17.06
C ALA A 24 8.33 5.65 15.99
N GLY A 25 9.64 5.47 16.19
CA GLY A 25 10.48 4.65 15.32
C GLY A 25 10.04 3.18 15.27
N ARG A 26 9.60 2.60 16.40
CA ARG A 26 9.04 1.23 16.43
C ARG A 26 7.69 1.13 15.72
N PHE A 27 6.83 2.14 15.84
CA PHE A 27 5.58 2.17 15.08
C PHE A 27 5.85 2.23 13.58
N LEU A 28 6.80 3.08 13.16
CA LEU A 28 7.19 3.17 11.77
C LEU A 28 7.76 1.85 11.25
N GLN A 29 8.51 1.11 12.08
CA GLN A 29 9.03 -0.20 11.72
C GLN A 29 7.90 -1.18 11.38
N VAL A 30 6.85 -1.24 12.20
CA VAL A 30 5.67 -2.10 11.97
C VAL A 30 4.87 -1.65 10.75
N LEU A 31 4.75 -0.34 10.52
CA LEU A 31 4.00 0.21 9.37
C LEU A 31 4.79 0.16 8.06
N SER A 32 6.12 0.01 8.13
CA SER A 32 7.01 0.07 6.96
C SER A 32 6.65 -0.89 5.82
N PRO A 33 6.22 -2.15 6.05
CA PRO A 33 5.86 -3.05 4.96
C PRO A 33 4.62 -2.56 4.21
N TRP A 34 3.61 -2.10 4.96
CA TRP A 34 2.41 -1.52 4.38
C TRP A 34 2.71 -0.23 3.61
N LEU A 35 3.53 0.67 4.18
CA LEU A 35 3.94 1.91 3.50
C LEU A 35 4.69 1.64 2.19
N PHE A 36 5.53 0.61 2.17
CA PHE A 36 6.20 0.17 0.94
C PHE A 36 5.18 -0.26 -0.12
N ALA A 37 4.20 -1.09 0.24
CA ALA A 37 3.16 -1.51 -0.70
C ALA A 37 2.35 -0.32 -1.25
N VAL A 38 1.96 0.63 -0.38
CA VAL A 38 1.25 1.86 -0.80
C VAL A 38 2.08 2.68 -1.77
N PHE A 39 3.38 2.84 -1.49
CA PHE A 39 4.29 3.55 -2.37
C PHE A 39 4.37 2.90 -3.76
N LEU A 40 4.39 1.57 -3.84
CA LEU A 40 4.39 0.85 -5.13
C LEU A 40 3.06 1.00 -5.88
N THR A 41 1.94 1.03 -5.16
CA THR A 41 0.61 1.13 -5.76
C THR A 41 0.29 2.55 -6.22
N SER A 42 0.87 3.58 -5.59
CA SER A 42 0.64 4.99 -5.91
C SER A 42 0.84 5.37 -7.40
N PRO A 43 1.95 5.01 -8.07
CA PRO A 43 2.11 5.31 -9.49
C PRO A 43 1.15 4.53 -10.39
N LEU A 44 0.46 3.50 -9.89
CA LEU A 44 -0.45 2.64 -10.66
C LEU A 44 -1.93 2.95 -10.38
N SER A 45 -2.23 3.90 -9.51
CA SER A 45 -3.61 4.26 -9.13
C SER A 45 -4.44 4.82 -10.29
N PHE A 46 -3.79 5.32 -11.35
CA PHE A 46 -4.46 5.79 -12.57
C PHE A 46 -4.92 4.63 -13.48
N VAL A 47 -4.36 3.41 -13.31
CA VAL A 47 -4.65 2.27 -14.19
C VAL A 47 -6.15 1.93 -14.20
N PRO A 48 -6.84 1.80 -13.05
CA PRO A 48 -8.28 1.57 -13.04
C PRO A 48 -9.10 2.68 -13.71
N GLU A 49 -8.65 3.93 -13.63
CA GLU A 49 -9.32 5.06 -14.27
C GLU A 49 -9.19 4.98 -15.79
N LEU A 50 -7.99 4.70 -16.29
CA LEU A 50 -7.70 4.53 -17.72
C LEU A 50 -8.53 3.39 -18.36
N PHE A 51 -8.81 2.33 -17.60
CA PHE A 51 -9.60 1.18 -18.06
C PHE A 51 -11.08 1.22 -17.60
N PHE A 52 -11.59 2.35 -17.12
CA PHE A 52 -12.98 2.50 -16.64
C PHE A 52 -13.41 1.47 -15.56
N HIS A 53 -12.45 1.00 -14.76
CA HIS A 53 -12.63 0.04 -13.66
C HIS A 53 -12.64 0.69 -12.26
N GLN A 54 -12.86 2.00 -12.18
CA GLN A 54 -12.90 2.77 -10.92
C GLN A 54 -13.89 2.19 -9.88
N LYS A 55 -15.05 1.66 -10.32
CA LYS A 55 -16.03 1.03 -9.41
C LYS A 55 -15.42 -0.13 -8.62
N LYS A 56 -14.58 -0.96 -9.25
CA LYS A 56 -13.90 -2.07 -8.57
C LYS A 56 -12.84 -1.56 -7.59
N ALA A 57 -12.09 -0.52 -7.98
CA ALA A 57 -11.13 0.12 -7.08
C ALA A 57 -11.81 0.68 -5.82
N MET A 58 -12.95 1.36 -5.99
CA MET A 58 -13.75 1.89 -4.87
C MET A 58 -14.24 0.78 -3.92
N ILE A 59 -14.67 -0.38 -4.45
CA ILE A 59 -15.07 -1.52 -3.61
C ILE A 59 -13.88 -2.03 -2.79
N ILE A 60 -12.70 -2.15 -3.41
CA ILE A 60 -11.46 -2.57 -2.71
C ILE A 60 -11.12 -1.59 -1.59
N ASP A 61 -11.22 -0.28 -1.83
CA ASP A 61 -10.96 0.75 -0.83
C ASP A 61 -11.97 0.72 0.33
N ILE A 62 -13.26 0.50 0.04
CA ILE A 62 -14.29 0.33 1.08
C ILE A 62 -14.00 -0.91 1.92
N VAL A 63 -13.69 -2.04 1.28
CA VAL A 63 -13.35 -3.27 1.98
C VAL A 63 -12.11 -3.05 2.87
N LEU A 64 -11.07 -2.41 2.35
CA LEU A 64 -9.87 -2.05 3.11
C LEU A 64 -10.21 -1.19 4.33
N LEU A 65 -11.08 -0.18 4.15
CA LEU A 65 -11.49 0.71 5.23
C LEU A 65 -12.22 -0.05 6.34
N VAL A 66 -13.18 -0.91 5.99
CA VAL A 66 -13.91 -1.75 6.95
C VAL A 66 -12.95 -2.68 7.69
N LEU A 67 -12.06 -3.35 6.96
CA LEU A 67 -11.07 -4.25 7.53
C LEU A 67 -10.11 -3.54 8.50
N ARG A 68 -9.73 -2.28 8.23
CA ARG A 68 -8.93 -1.46 9.15
C ARG A 68 -9.67 -1.13 10.44
N PHE A 69 -10.95 -0.77 10.35
CA PHE A 69 -11.76 -0.54 11.55
C PHE A 69 -11.88 -1.82 12.39
N LEU A 70 -12.09 -2.97 11.76
CA LEU A 70 -12.13 -4.26 12.46
C LEU A 70 -10.79 -4.61 13.11
N ALA A 71 -9.66 -4.37 12.42
CA ALA A 71 -8.32 -4.60 12.95
C ALA A 71 -8.03 -3.74 14.20
N LEU A 72 -8.39 -2.45 14.15
CA LEU A 72 -8.24 -1.53 15.27
C LEU A 72 -9.17 -1.91 16.43
N TRP A 73 -10.44 -2.21 16.13
CA TRP A 73 -11.42 -2.65 17.12
C TRP A 73 -10.96 -3.91 17.86
N ALA A 74 -10.45 -4.91 17.13
CA ALA A 74 -9.96 -6.15 17.70
C ALA A 74 -8.80 -5.94 18.69
N GLY A 75 -7.89 -5.01 18.41
CA GLY A 75 -6.80 -4.72 19.33
C GLY A 75 -7.20 -3.84 20.52
N ILE A 76 -8.19 -2.95 20.36
CA ILE A 76 -8.82 -2.21 21.48
C ILE A 76 -9.50 -3.17 22.45
N TRP A 77 -10.23 -4.16 21.92
CA TRP A 77 -10.90 -5.18 22.74
C TRP A 77 -9.91 -5.97 23.61
N GLN A 78 -8.72 -6.24 23.08
CA GLN A 78 -7.64 -6.92 23.81
C GLN A 78 -6.76 -5.98 24.65
N GLN A 79 -7.08 -4.68 24.70
CA GLN A 79 -6.30 -3.65 25.43
C GLN A 79 -4.80 -3.64 25.05
N ASN A 80 -4.47 -4.03 23.80
CA ASN A 80 -3.10 -4.19 23.36
C ASN A 80 -2.83 -3.36 22.09
N LEU A 81 -2.16 -2.22 22.28
CA LEU A 81 -1.79 -1.29 21.20
C LEU A 81 -0.97 -1.96 20.10
N TRP A 82 -0.02 -2.82 20.47
CA TRP A 82 0.86 -3.49 19.51
C TRP A 82 0.09 -4.44 18.62
N LEU A 83 -0.90 -5.15 19.18
CA LEU A 83 -1.76 -6.04 18.42
C LEU A 83 -2.61 -5.26 17.39
N SER A 84 -3.19 -4.12 17.80
CA SER A 84 -3.90 -3.22 16.87
C SER A 84 -3.02 -2.81 15.70
N LEU A 85 -1.77 -2.42 15.97
CA LEU A 85 -0.83 -1.97 14.96
C LEU A 85 -0.43 -3.10 13.99
N TRP A 86 -0.12 -4.28 14.52
CA TRP A 86 0.24 -5.45 13.72
C TRP A 86 -0.92 -5.90 12.81
N LEU A 87 -2.14 -5.97 13.35
CA LEU A 87 -3.33 -6.29 12.58
C LEU A 87 -3.60 -5.22 11.50
N PHE A 88 -3.54 -3.94 11.87
CA PHE A 88 -3.76 -2.84 10.94
C PHE A 88 -2.74 -2.87 9.79
N SER A 89 -1.46 -3.02 10.11
CA SER A 89 -0.38 -3.07 9.13
C SER A 89 -0.48 -4.30 8.24
N GLY A 90 -0.69 -5.48 8.84
CA GLY A 90 -0.79 -6.75 8.10
C GLY A 90 -1.97 -6.78 7.14
N VAL A 91 -3.15 -6.40 7.62
CA VAL A 91 -4.36 -6.35 6.77
C VAL A 91 -4.20 -5.33 5.65
N SER A 92 -3.68 -4.14 5.97
CA SER A 92 -3.44 -3.12 4.96
C SER A 92 -2.40 -3.55 3.93
N PHE A 93 -1.33 -4.22 4.36
CA PHE A 93 -0.31 -4.75 3.47
C PHE A 93 -0.87 -5.78 2.49
N VAL A 94 -1.66 -6.75 2.98
CA VAL A 94 -2.26 -7.81 2.14
C VAL A 94 -3.19 -7.21 1.09
N VAL A 95 -4.11 -6.33 1.50
CA VAL A 95 -5.11 -5.76 0.57
C VAL A 95 -4.45 -4.81 -0.45
N VAL A 96 -3.51 -3.96 -0.02
CA VAL A 96 -2.80 -3.05 -0.94
C VAL A 96 -1.93 -3.84 -1.92
N THR A 97 -1.29 -4.93 -1.47
CA THR A 97 -0.51 -5.81 -2.35
C THR A 97 -1.41 -6.53 -3.36
N TYR A 98 -2.58 -7.01 -2.94
CA TYR A 98 -3.58 -7.55 -3.87
C TYR A 98 -4.01 -6.51 -4.91
N CYS A 99 -4.25 -5.27 -4.48
CA CYS A 99 -4.60 -4.15 -5.36
C CYS A 99 -3.50 -3.88 -6.39
N LEU A 100 -2.23 -3.87 -5.97
CA LEU A 100 -1.06 -3.75 -6.84
C LEU A 100 -1.03 -4.84 -7.93
N PHE A 101 -1.18 -6.10 -7.53
CA PHE A 101 -1.22 -7.22 -8.48
C PHE A 101 -2.40 -7.10 -9.46
N TRP A 102 -3.56 -6.66 -8.97
CA TRP A 102 -4.71 -6.41 -9.82
C TRP A 102 -4.44 -5.30 -10.85
N TYR A 103 -3.85 -4.17 -10.46
CA TYR A 103 -3.47 -3.09 -11.38
C TYR A 103 -2.47 -3.58 -12.44
N LEU A 104 -1.43 -4.31 -12.04
CA LEU A 104 -0.46 -4.89 -12.97
C LEU A 104 -1.11 -5.88 -13.95
N SER A 105 -2.09 -6.64 -13.50
CA SER A 105 -2.84 -7.56 -14.36
C SER A 105 -3.67 -6.83 -15.42
N LEU A 106 -4.23 -5.65 -15.08
CA LEU A 106 -4.95 -4.79 -16.02
C LEU A 106 -3.99 -4.22 -17.06
N ALA A 107 -2.86 -3.66 -16.61
CA ALA A 107 -1.85 -3.07 -17.48
C ALA A 107 -1.28 -4.10 -18.49
N ARG A 108 -1.02 -5.34 -18.05
CA ARG A 108 -0.49 -6.40 -18.93
C ARG A 108 -1.47 -6.89 -20.00
N ARG A 109 -2.77 -6.78 -19.78
CA ARG A 109 -3.79 -7.28 -20.73
C ARG A 109 -3.95 -6.39 -21.96
N HIS A 110 -3.33 -5.21 -21.98
CA HIS A 110 -3.35 -4.31 -23.13
C HIS A 110 -1.94 -4.16 -23.71
N LYS A 111 -1.55 -5.09 -24.61
CA LYS A 111 -0.48 -4.81 -25.58
C LYS A 111 -1.01 -3.76 -26.56
N PRO A 112 -0.24 -2.71 -26.89
CA PRO A 112 -0.66 -1.77 -27.92
C PRO A 112 -0.93 -2.54 -29.22
N ALA A 113 -2.08 -2.28 -29.85
CA ALA A 113 -2.33 -2.74 -31.21
C ALA A 113 -1.14 -2.29 -32.09
N PRO A 114 -0.63 -3.13 -33.00
CA PRO A 114 0.41 -2.68 -33.93
C PRO A 114 -0.13 -1.45 -34.66
N MET A 115 0.56 -0.31 -34.52
CA MET A 115 0.25 0.86 -35.32
C MET A 115 0.45 0.46 -36.77
N HIS A 116 -0.65 0.27 -37.51
CA HIS A 116 -0.58 0.09 -38.94
C HIS A 116 0.09 1.32 -39.54
N SER A 117 1.29 1.10 -40.07
CA SER A 117 1.97 1.96 -41.01
C SER A 117 1.06 2.14 -42.23
N ASN A 118 0.25 3.19 -42.25
CA ASN A 118 -0.31 3.71 -43.49
C ASN A 118 0.62 4.81 -44.01
N GLU A 119 1.87 4.43 -44.31
CA GLU A 119 2.58 5.01 -45.43
C GLU A 119 2.17 4.20 -46.66
N THR A 120 1.25 4.72 -47.46
CA THR A 120 1.23 4.62 -48.94
C THR A 120 -0.13 5.02 -49.49
N LYS A 121 -0.08 6.03 -50.36
CA LYS A 121 -0.98 6.48 -51.44
C LYS A 121 -1.02 8.02 -51.37
N THR A 122 -0.10 8.78 -51.97
CA THR A 122 0.27 8.90 -53.39
C THR A 122 -0.84 8.55 -54.36
#